data_AF-A0A834B0U1-F1
#
_entry.id   AF-A0A834B0U1-F1
#
_cell.length_a   1.000
_cell.length_b   1.000
_cell.length_c   1.000
_cell.angle_alpha   90.00
_cell.angle_beta   90.00
_cell.angle_gamma   90.00
#
_symmetry.space_group_name_H-M   'P 1'
#
loop_
_entity.id
_entity.type
_entity.pdbx_description
1 polymer ?
#
loop_
_entity_poly.entity_id
_entity_poly.type
_entity_poly.pdbx_seq_one_letter_code
_entity_poly.pdbx_strand_id
1 'polypeptide(L)'
;MKLKNPPVNSLSLELLTELVISLEKLENDKTFRGIILTSDCPGVFSAGLDLTEMCGKNPAHYAEYWKAMQELWLRLYLSNLVLIAAINVSVSTPEWPC
;
A
#
# COMPACT_ATOMS: atom_id res chain seq x y z
N MET A 1 4.92 -5.18 -9.65
CA MET A 1 5.13 -5.10 -8.20
C MET A 1 4.22 -6.10 -7.50
N LYS A 2 4.73 -6.87 -6.53
CA LYS A 2 3.96 -7.87 -5.80
C LYS A 2 3.96 -7.56 -4.30
N LEU A 3 2.78 -7.56 -3.67
CA LEU A 3 2.62 -7.47 -2.22
C LEU A 3 2.96 -8.82 -1.58
N LYS A 4 3.78 -8.80 -0.53
CA LYS A 4 4.32 -10.00 0.15
C LYS A 4 4.35 -9.85 1.66
N ASN A 5 3.25 -9.40 2.25
CA ASN A 5 3.11 -9.24 3.70
C ASN A 5 2.03 -10.21 4.24
N PRO A 6 2.35 -11.51 4.40
CA PRO A 6 1.38 -12.49 4.88
C PRO A 6 0.88 -12.15 6.30
N PRO A 7 -0.33 -12.59 6.68
CA PRO A 7 -1.19 -13.49 5.93
C PRO A 7 -2.07 -12.81 4.88
N VAL A 8 -2.32 -11.50 5.00
CA VAL A 8 -3.39 -10.81 4.25
C VAL A 8 -2.98 -9.49 3.59
N ASN A 9 -1.67 -9.21 3.48
CA ASN A 9 -1.13 -7.95 3.00
C ASN A 9 -1.76 -6.73 3.69
N SER A 10 -1.87 -6.79 5.03
CA SER A 10 -2.19 -5.59 5.82
C SER A 10 -1.15 -4.51 5.53
N LEU A 11 -1.61 -3.28 5.40
CA LEU A 11 -0.77 -2.12 5.12
C LEU A 11 -0.08 -1.64 6.40
N SER A 12 0.83 -2.46 6.94
CA SER A 12 1.74 -2.09 8.03
C SER A 12 2.61 -0.88 7.62
N LEU A 13 3.16 -0.15 8.58
CA LEU A 13 4.07 0.97 8.29
C LEU A 13 5.23 0.55 7.38
N GLU A 14 5.83 -0.61 7.65
CA GLU A 14 6.92 -1.18 6.85
C GLU A 14 6.53 -1.35 5.38
N LEU A 15 5.45 -2.11 5.11
CA LEU A 15 4.94 -2.31 3.75
C LEU A 15 4.61 -0.99 3.03
N LEU A 16 4.03 0.00 3.74
CA LEU A 16 3.74 1.31 3.16
C LEU A 16 5.01 2.02 2.71
N THR A 17 6.04 2.05 3.56
CA THR A 17 7.33 2.65 3.25
C THR A 17 8.02 1.93 2.09
N GLU A 18 7.99 0.59 2.05
CA GLU A 18 8.53 -0.20 0.94
C GLU A 18 7.81 0.10 -0.39
N LEU A 19 6.48 0.25 -0.35
CA LEU A 19 5.68 0.60 -1.52
C LEU A 19 6.04 1.98 -2.07
N VAL A 20 6.15 2.98 -1.19
CA VAL A 20 6.56 4.34 -1.56
C VAL A 20 7.94 4.34 -2.21
N ILE A 21 8.94 3.72 -1.57
CA ILE A 21 10.31 3.66 -2.08
C ILE A 21 10.37 2.92 -3.43
N SER A 22 9.59 1.85 -3.59
CA SER A 22 9.56 1.09 -4.83
C SER A 22 8.92 1.87 -5.97
N LEU A 23 7.81 2.58 -5.71
CA LEU A 23 7.16 3.46 -6.68
C LEU A 23 8.12 4.58 -7.10
N GLU A 24 8.78 5.24 -6.15
CA GLU A 24 9.79 6.27 -6.43
C GLU A 24 10.89 5.79 -7.36
N LYS A 25 11.44 4.61 -7.10
CA LYS A 25 12.49 4.02 -7.94
C LYS A 25 11.99 3.77 -9.35
N LEU A 26 10.79 3.23 -9.50
CA LEU A 26 10.18 2.91 -10.79
C LEU A 26 9.77 4.18 -11.57
N GLU A 27 9.34 5.24 -10.89
CA GLU A 27 8.99 6.53 -11.51
C GLU A 27 10.23 7.27 -12.06
N ASN A 28 11.36 7.13 -11.37
CA ASN A 28 12.62 7.75 -11.78
C ASN A 28 13.32 6.98 -12.90
N ASP A 29 13.06 5.68 -13.03
CA ASP A 29 13.58 4.86 -14.12
C ASP A 29 12.73 5.03 -15.39
N LYS A 30 13.30 5.73 -16.38
CA LYS A 30 12.63 6.08 -17.65
C LYS A 30 12.36 4.87 -18.55
N THR A 31 12.89 3.69 -18.23
CA THR A 31 12.60 2.45 -18.97
C THR A 31 11.22 1.89 -18.65
N PHE A 32 10.69 2.19 -17.46
CA PHE A 32 9.34 1.77 -17.06
C PHE A 32 8.31 2.82 -17.44
N ARG A 33 7.17 2.36 -17.96
CA ARG A 33 6.02 3.19 -18.34
C ARG A 33 4.73 2.80 -17.62
N GLY A 34 4.76 1.70 -16.89
CA GLY A 34 3.63 1.21 -16.13
C GLY A 34 4.03 0.15 -15.11
N ILE A 35 3.16 -0.05 -14.13
CA ILE A 35 3.33 -1.00 -13.03
C ILE A 35 2.04 -1.80 -12.90
N ILE A 36 2.18 -3.12 -12.87
CA ILE A 36 1.11 -4.01 -12.41
C ILE A 36 1.32 -4.26 -10.91
N LEU A 37 0.37 -3.88 -10.08
CA LEU A 37 0.32 -4.20 -8.65
C LEU A 37 -0.55 -5.44 -8.44
N THR A 38 -0.03 -6.44 -7.75
CA THR A 38 -0.75 -7.70 -7.45
C THR A 38 -0.27 -8.29 -6.13
N SER A 39 -0.91 -9.37 -5.67
CA SER A 39 -0.52 -10.08 -4.45
C SER A 39 0.23 -11.36 -4.75
N ASP A 40 1.23 -11.69 -3.93
CA ASP A 40 1.86 -13.01 -3.88
C ASP A 40 1.26 -13.88 -2.76
N CYS A 41 0.37 -13.32 -1.93
CA CYS A 41 -0.39 -14.04 -0.91
C CYS A 41 -1.66 -14.66 -1.54
N PRO A 42 -1.84 -15.99 -1.48
CA PRO A 42 -3.02 -16.65 -2.04
C PRO A 42 -4.32 -16.16 -1.41
N GLY A 43 -5.33 -15.90 -2.24
CA GLY A 43 -6.71 -15.63 -1.78
C GLY A 43 -6.99 -14.21 -1.28
N VAL A 44 -6.00 -13.32 -1.26
CA VAL A 44 -6.16 -11.94 -0.76
C VAL A 44 -5.22 -10.97 -1.49
N PHE A 45 -5.74 -9.81 -1.88
CA PHE A 45 -4.94 -8.76 -2.50
C PHE A 45 -4.32 -7.90 -1.41
N SER A 46 -5.16 -7.28 -0.58
CA SER A 46 -4.78 -6.59 0.65
C SER A 46 -5.99 -6.47 1.58
N ALA A 47 -5.75 -6.64 2.87
CA ALA A 47 -6.73 -6.41 3.92
C ALA A 47 -7.00 -4.92 4.20
N GLY A 48 -6.19 -4.01 3.64
CA GLY A 48 -6.26 -2.57 3.92
C GLY A 48 -5.42 -2.17 5.13
N LEU A 49 -5.88 -1.15 5.86
CA LEU A 49 -5.18 -0.60 7.03
C LEU A 49 -4.84 -1.69 8.06
N ASP A 50 -3.65 -1.61 8.62
CA ASP A 50 -3.25 -2.48 9.71
C ASP A 50 -3.75 -1.90 11.04
N LEU A 51 -4.78 -2.51 11.61
CA LEU A 51 -5.37 -2.07 12.87
C LEU A 51 -4.36 -2.10 14.03
N THR A 52 -3.32 -2.93 13.96
CA THR A 52 -2.29 -2.96 15.00
C THR A 52 -1.43 -1.69 15.02
N GLU A 53 -1.38 -0.95 13.91
CA GLU A 53 -0.75 0.37 13.82
C GLU A 53 -1.64 1.49 14.36
N MET A 54 -2.95 1.22 14.48
CA MET A 54 -3.97 2.19 14.89
C MET A 54 -4.48 1.96 16.32
N CYS A 55 -4.14 0.85 16.96
CA CYS A 55 -4.60 0.50 18.30
C CYS A 55 -3.48 0.50 19.34
N GLY A 56 -3.64 1.28 20.41
CA GLY A 56 -2.75 1.24 21.58
C GLY A 56 -1.34 1.82 21.37
N LYS A 57 -1.12 2.59 20.29
CA LYS A 57 0.14 3.29 20.02
C LYS A 57 0.11 4.72 20.55
N ASN A 58 1.26 5.39 20.51
CA ASN A 58 1.37 6.78 20.92
C ASN A 58 1.00 7.74 19.76
N PRO A 59 0.69 9.03 20.03
CA PRO A 59 0.30 9.99 19.00
C PRO A 59 1.33 10.21 17.89
N ALA A 60 2.64 10.10 18.19
CA ALA A 60 3.69 10.27 17.19
C ALA A 60 3.66 9.11 16.18
N HIS A 61 3.45 7.87 16.66
CA HIS A 61 3.27 6.68 15.81
C HIS A 61 2.06 6.82 14.89
N TYR A 62 0.92 7.28 15.40
CA TYR A 62 -0.26 7.50 14.56
C TYR A 62 -0.01 8.54 13.47
N ALA A 63 0.68 9.64 13.79
CA ALA A 63 1.02 10.66 12.83
C ALA A 63 1.97 10.13 11.74
N GLU A 64 2.96 9.32 12.11
CA GLU A 64 3.87 8.66 11.18
C GLU A 64 3.13 7.68 10.26
N TYR A 65 2.32 6.80 10.83
CA TYR A 65 1.53 5.83 10.08
C TYR A 65 0.58 6.50 9.09
N TRP A 66 -0.16 7.51 9.55
CA TRP A 66 -1.11 8.24 8.71
C TRP A 66 -0.40 9.05 7.61
N LYS A 67 0.80 9.56 7.88
CA LYS A 67 1.64 10.22 6.87
C LYS A 67 2.09 9.22 5.80
N ALA A 68 2.55 8.04 6.18
CA ALA A 68 2.96 6.99 5.23
C ALA A 68 1.78 6.53 4.35
N MET A 69 0.59 6.38 4.94
CA MET A 69 -0.64 6.09 4.20
C MET A 69 -0.97 7.16 3.16
N GLN A 70 -0.95 8.44 3.55
CA GLN A 70 -1.22 9.56 2.65
C GLN A 70 -0.19 9.67 1.54
N GLU A 71 1.09 9.48 1.86
CA GLU A 71 2.19 9.52 0.87
C GLU A 71 1.98 8.45 -0.20
N LEU A 72 1.69 7.20 0.20
CA LEU A 72 1.40 6.14 -0.75
C LEU A 72 0.19 6.47 -1.62
N TRP A 73 -0.90 6.94 -1.01
CA TRP A 73 -2.13 7.27 -1.73
C TRP A 73 -1.90 8.38 -2.77
N LEU A 74 -1.23 9.46 -2.37
CA LEU A 74 -0.90 10.57 -3.27
C LEU A 74 0.01 10.12 -4.41
N ARG A 75 1.02 9.30 -4.14
CA ARG A 75 1.91 8.78 -5.19
C ARG A 75 1.21 7.88 -6.18
N LEU A 76 0.41 6.94 -5.71
CA LEU A 76 -0.39 6.09 -6.60
C LEU A 76 -1.32 6.95 -7.46
N TYR A 77 -2.00 7.93 -6.86
CA TYR A 77 -2.97 8.75 -7.57
C TYR A 77 -2.33 9.72 -8.58
N LEU A 78 -1.17 10.29 -8.25
CA LEU A 78 -0.48 11.30 -9.05
C LEU A 78 0.67 10.73 -9.90
N SER A 79 0.86 9.41 -9.91
CA SER A 79 1.97 8.78 -10.64
C SER A 79 1.88 9.09 -12.14
N ASN A 80 3.04 9.36 -12.75
CA ASN A 80 3.15 9.49 -14.21
C ASN A 80 3.19 8.14 -14.93
N LEU A 81 3.24 7.02 -14.18
CA LEU A 81 3.22 5.67 -14.72
C LEU A 81 1.78 5.17 -14.87
N VAL A 82 1.54 4.30 -15.85
CA VAL A 82 0.27 3.57 -15.94
C VAL A 82 0.22 2.53 -14.82
N LEU A 83 -0.65 2.73 -13.82
CA LEU A 83 -0.83 1.80 -12.71
C LEU A 83 -2.03 0.89 -12.96
N ILE A 84 -1.80 -0.42 -12.87
CA ILE A 84 -2.84 -1.44 -13.05
C ILE A 84 -2.87 -2.31 -11.80
N ALA A 85 -4.01 -2.39 -11.12
CA ALA A 85 -4.22 -3.36 -10.05
C ALA A 85 -4.76 -4.67 -10.65
N ALA A 86 -3.96 -5.73 -10.59
CA ALA A 86 -4.40 -7.07 -10.96
C ALA A 86 -5.02 -7.75 -9.73
N ILE A 87 -6.31 -7.51 -9.54
CA ILE A 87 -7.12 -8.01 -8.42
C ILE A 87 -7.83 -9.29 -8.87
N ASN A 88 -7.27 -10.43 -8.46
CA ASN A 88 -7.79 -11.77 -8.74
C ASN A 88 -8.47 -12.43 -7.53
N VAL A 89 -8.57 -11.70 -6.41
CA VAL A 89 -8.91 -12.20 -5.08
C VAL A 89 -9.55 -11.09 -4.24
N SER A 90 -9.87 -11.34 -2.96
CA SER A 90 -10.56 -10.38 -2.09
C SER A 90 -9.74 -9.11 -1.81
N VAL A 91 -10.44 -7.97 -1.75
CA VAL A 91 -9.95 -6.65 -1.33
C VAL A 91 -10.94 -6.13 -0.28
N SER A 92 -10.46 -5.76 0.90
CA SER A 92 -11.29 -5.10 1.90
C SER A 92 -10.89 -3.64 2.06
N THR A 93 -11.87 -2.75 2.01
CA THR A 93 -11.73 -1.34 2.38
C THR A 93 -12.25 -1.14 3.81
N PRO A 94 -11.58 -0.34 4.65
CA PRO A 94 -12.16 0.05 5.93
C PRO A 94 -13.37 0.95 5.69
N GLU A 95 -14.58 0.42 5.91
CA GLU A 95 -15.78 1.22 6.08
C GLU A 95 -15.69 1.92 7.43
N TRP A 96 -15.40 3.22 7.44
CA TRP A 96 -15.57 4.03 8.64
C TRP A 96 -17.06 4.34 8.80
N PRO A 97 -17.70 4.03 9.94
CA PRO A 97 -19.04 4.53 10.19
C PRO A 97 -18.97 6.06 10.28
N CYS A 98 -19.69 6.74 9.39
CA CYS A 98 -20.04 8.15 9.56
C CYS A 98 -20.89 8.35 10.81
#